data_AF-S9RXD5-F1
#
_entry.id   AF-S9RXD5-F1
#
_cell.length_a   1.000
_cell.length_b   1.000
_cell.length_c   1.000
_cell.angle_alpha   90.00
_cell.angle_beta   90.00
_cell.angle_gamma   90.00
#
_symmetry.space_group_name_H-M   'P 1'
#
loop_
_entity.id
_entity.type
_entity.pdbx_description
1 polymer ?
#
loop_
_entity_poly.entity_id
_entity_poly.type
_entity_poly.pdbx_seq_one_letter_code
_entity_poly.pdbx_strand_id
1 'polypeptide(L)' 'MRFTKPLALAAALAAAAGPVLAGGFAPVVPVEPPTVVVEPPPAPRSTWGVVLPIVLLGGLIALAVANDSDSEDDTPAE' A
#
# COMPACT_ATOMS: atom_id res chain seq x y z
N MET A 1 15.44 -14.07 -19.73
CA MET A 1 14.05 -13.60 -19.50
C MET A 1 13.52 -14.03 -18.12
N ARG A 2 14.22 -13.68 -17.02
CA ARG A 2 13.89 -14.17 -15.66
C ARG A 2 13.05 -13.18 -14.83
N PHE A 3 13.14 -11.88 -15.14
CA PHE A 3 12.45 -10.81 -14.41
C PHE A 3 11.07 -10.40 -14.97
N THR A 4 10.66 -10.93 -16.12
CA THR A 4 9.38 -10.55 -16.74
C THR A 4 8.15 -11.09 -16.00
N LYS A 5 8.28 -12.26 -15.36
CA LYS A 5 7.22 -12.90 -14.57
C LYS A 5 6.91 -12.18 -13.25
N PRO A 6 7.90 -11.82 -12.40
CA PRO A 6 7.61 -11.06 -11.18
C PRO A 6 7.13 -9.63 -11.48
N LEU A 7 7.65 -9.00 -12.55
CA LEU A 7 7.23 -7.65 -12.96
C LEU A 7 5.78 -7.63 -13.45
N ALA A 8 5.37 -8.64 -14.22
CA ALA A 8 3.98 -8.77 -14.66
C ALA A 8 3.00 -9.00 -13.48
N LEU A 9 3.42 -9.75 -12.45
CA LEU A 9 2.61 -9.97 -11.25
C LEU A 9 2.48 -8.68 -10.43
N ALA A 10 3.57 -7.95 -10.23
CA ALA A 10 3.56 -6.65 -9.56
C ALA A 10 2.69 -5.62 -10.29
N ALA A 11 2.76 -5.58 -11.62
CA ALA A 11 1.92 -4.71 -12.44
C ALA A 11 0.43 -5.09 -12.34
N ALA A 12 0.10 -6.39 -12.33
CA ALA A 12 -1.27 -6.85 -12.15
C ALA A 12 -1.83 -6.53 -10.75
N LEU A 13 -1.00 -6.64 -9.70
CA LEU A 13 -1.37 -6.29 -8.33
C LEU A 13 -1.60 -4.78 -8.17
N ALA A 14 -0.75 -3.96 -8.80
CA ALA A 14 -0.91 -2.51 -8.84
C ALA A 14 -2.16 -2.07 -9.62
N ALA A 15 -2.49 -2.76 -10.71
CA ALA A 15 -3.73 -2.51 -11.46
C ALA A 15 -4.99 -2.96 -10.70
N ALA A 16 -4.88 -3.95 -9.81
CA ALA A 16 -5.96 -4.41 -8.95
C ALA A 16 -6.16 -3.54 -7.69
N ALA A 17 -5.21 -2.65 -7.37
CA ALA A 17 -5.35 -1.63 -6.33
C ALA A 17 -6.25 -0.48 -6.82
N GLY A 18 -7.52 -0.80 -7.12
CA GLY A 18 -8.53 0.20 -7.45
C GLY A 18 -8.88 1.11 -6.27
N PRO A 19 -9.64 2.20 -6.51
CA PRO A 19 -9.97 3.25 -5.54
C PRO A 19 -10.77 2.79 -4.30
N VAL A 20 -11.03 1.49 -4.14
CA VAL A 20 -11.67 0.87 -2.97
C VAL A 20 -10.86 1.12 -1.68
N LEU A 21 -9.54 1.31 -1.78
CA LEU A 21 -8.70 1.68 -0.62
C LEU A 21 -8.71 3.18 -0.28
N ALA A 22 -9.35 4.03 -1.10
CA ALA A 22 -9.27 5.49 -0.95
C ALA A 22 -10.52 6.17 -0.38
N GLY A 23 -11.60 5.44 -0.04
CA GLY A 23 -12.83 6.13 0.43
C GLY A 23 -13.97 5.27 1.00
N GLY A 24 -13.69 4.05 1.46
CA GLY A 24 -14.73 3.03 1.69
C GLY A 24 -15.70 3.18 2.88
N PHE A 25 -15.71 4.28 3.66
CA PHE A 25 -16.72 4.46 4.72
C PHE A 25 -17.08 5.94 4.94
N ALA A 26 -17.61 6.61 3.92
CA ALA A 26 -18.40 7.81 4.17
C ALA A 26 -19.73 7.37 4.85
N PRO A 27 -20.00 7.76 6.11
CA PRO A 27 -21.23 7.36 6.78
C PRO A 27 -22.43 7.99 6.06
N VAL A 28 -23.39 7.15 5.66
CA VAL A 28 -24.68 7.61 5.13
C VAL A 28 -25.50 8.11 6.32
N VAL A 29 -25.76 9.42 6.38
CA VAL A 29 -26.52 10.06 7.45
C VAL A 29 -28.02 10.04 7.08
N PRO A 30 -28.89 9.33 7.81
CA PRO A 30 -30.34 9.48 7.68
C PRO A 30 -30.76 10.82 8.30
N VAL A 31 -31.51 11.62 7.56
CA VAL A 31 -31.97 12.95 8.01
C VAL A 31 -33.26 12.80 8.81
N GLU A 32 -33.20 13.09 10.11
CA GLU A 32 -34.35 13.25 11.01
C GLU A 32 -34.35 14.66 11.66
N PRO A 33 -35.53 15.20 12.06
CA PRO A 33 -35.82 16.65 12.17
C PRO A 33 -35.06 17.36 13.33
N PRO A 34 -35.05 18.72 13.39
CA PRO A 34 -33.91 19.51 13.84
C PRO A 34 -33.61 19.28 15.31
N THR A 35 -32.64 18.41 15.55
CA THR A 35 -32.00 18.19 16.83
C THR A 35 -30.87 19.20 16.96
N VAL A 36 -30.73 19.79 18.15
CA VAL A 36 -29.64 20.72 18.46
C VAL A 36 -28.32 20.08 18.05
N VAL A 37 -27.67 20.64 17.04
CA VAL A 37 -26.45 20.10 16.45
C VAL A 37 -25.31 20.35 17.45
N VAL A 38 -25.09 19.40 18.34
CA VAL A 38 -23.84 19.31 19.09
C VAL A 38 -22.85 18.63 18.15
N GLU A 39 -21.84 19.36 17.70
CA GLU A 39 -20.81 18.84 16.82
C GLU A 39 -20.09 17.65 17.51
N PRO A 40 -20.12 16.44 16.94
CA PRO A 40 -19.43 15.30 17.52
C PRO A 40 -17.93 15.63 17.61
N PRO A 41 -17.23 15.26 18.69
CA PRO A 41 -15.79 15.45 18.75
C PRO A 41 -15.12 14.76 17.55
N PRO A 42 -14.02 15.34 17.02
CA PRO A 42 -13.36 14.81 15.84
C PRO A 42 -13.01 13.34 16.05
N ALA A 43 -13.40 12.50 15.09
CA ALA A 43 -13.18 11.06 15.17
C ALA A 43 -11.68 10.75 15.37
N PRO A 44 -11.33 9.73 16.19
CA PRO A 44 -9.95 9.30 16.33
C PRO A 44 -9.34 8.93 14.98
N ARG A 45 -8.31 9.66 14.56
CA ARG A 45 -7.59 9.38 13.32
C ARG A 45 -6.63 8.21 13.52
N SER A 46 -6.66 7.25 12.59
CA SER A 46 -5.76 6.08 12.62
C SER A 46 -4.40 6.41 12.01
N THR A 47 -3.33 6.20 12.77
CA THR A 47 -1.94 6.38 12.31
C THR A 47 -1.50 5.26 11.34
N TRP A 48 -2.23 4.14 11.32
CA TRP A 48 -1.92 2.99 10.45
C TRP A 48 -2.04 3.30 8.96
N GLY A 49 -2.86 4.29 8.59
CA GLY A 49 -2.97 4.76 7.20
C GLY A 49 -1.66 5.35 6.64
N VAL A 50 -0.74 5.79 7.51
CA VAL A 50 0.56 6.35 7.12
C VAL A 50 1.70 5.38 7.45
N VAL A 51 1.63 4.69 8.58
CA VAL A 51 2.70 3.78 9.02
C VAL A 51 2.82 2.58 8.07
N LEU A 52 1.70 1.96 7.71
CA LEU A 52 1.70 0.79 6.85
C LEU A 52 2.35 1.03 5.47
N PRO A 53 2.00 2.10 4.71
CA PRO A 53 2.65 2.34 3.42
C PRO A 53 4.13 2.70 3.53
N ILE A 54 4.55 3.41 4.58
CA ILE A 54 5.98 3.75 4.78
C ILE A 54 6.79 2.47 5.05
N VAL A 55 6.30 1.61 5.94
CA VAL A 55 6.97 0.34 6.25
C VAL A 55 7.03 -0.57 5.03
N LEU A 56 5.94 -0.67 4.27
CA LEU A 56 5.90 -1.46 3.03
C LEU A 56 6.93 -0.94 2.02
N LEU A 57 6.98 0.38 1.80
CA LEU A 57 7.94 0.99 0.88
C LEU A 57 9.39 0.70 1.31
N GLY A 58 9.71 0.86 2.59
CA GLY A 58 11.03 0.53 3.13
C GLY A 58 11.39 -0.94 2.94
N GLY A 59 10.43 -1.85 3.17
CA GLY A 59 10.62 -3.29 2.96
C GLY A 59 10.91 -3.66 1.51
N LEU A 60 10.21 -3.04 0.56
CA LEU A 60 10.45 -3.27 -0.88
C LEU A 60 11.82 -2.76 -1.33
N ILE A 61 12.25 -1.60 -0.83
CA ILE A 61 13.58 -1.05 -1.10
C ILE A 61 14.66 -1.98 -0.54
N ALA A 62 14.52 -2.40 0.71
CA ALA A 62 15.47 -3.32 1.35
C ALA A 62 15.55 -4.66 0.60
N LEU A 63 14.41 -5.20 0.17
CA LEU A 63 14.36 -6.42 -0.63
C LEU A 63 15.04 -6.27 -1.99
N ALA A 64 14.86 -5.14 -2.66
CA ALA A 64 15.50 -4.86 -3.95
C ALA A 64 17.02 -4.76 -3.81
N VAL A 65 17.52 -4.08 -2.77
CA VAL A 65 18.96 -3.96 -2.48
C VAL A 65 19.58 -5.32 -2.16
N ALA A 66 18.90 -6.13 -1.35
CA ALA A 66 19.38 -7.47 -1.01
C ALA A 66 19.50 -8.38 -2.23
N ASN A 67 18.55 -8.30 -3.18
CA ASN A 67 18.54 -9.16 -4.36
C ASN A 67 19.57 -8.74 -5.44
N ASP A 68 20.05 -7.49 -5.44
CA ASP A 68 21.05 -7.01 -6.41
C ASP A 68 22.46 -7.52 -6.08
N SER A 69 22.73 -7.86 -4.81
CA SER A 69 24.06 -8.25 -4.32
C SER A 69 24.47 -9.70 -4.63
N ASP A 70 23.54 -10.55 -5.10
CA ASP A 70 23.77 -11.98 -5.36
C ASP A 70 24.03 -12.31 -6.85
N SER A 71 24.29 -11.31 -7.71
CA SER A 71 24.42 -11.51 -9.18
C SER A 71 25.86 -11.53 -9.72
N GLU A 72 26.89 -11.56 -8.87
CA GLU A 72 28.31 -11.51 -9.26
C GLU A 72 29.12 -12.70 -8.72
N ASP A 73 28.82 -13.94 -9.15
CA ASP A 73 29.84 -15.01 -9.19
C ASP A 73 29.38 -16.19 -10.08
N ASP A 74 29.65 -16.13 -11.39
CA ASP A 74 29.70 -17.35 -12.22
C ASP A 74 30.48 -17.06 -13.53
N THR A 75 31.81 -16.95 -13.41
CA THR A 75 32.73 -17.13 -14.55
C THR A 75 33.78 -18.16 -14.13
N PRO A 76 33.70 -19.42 -14.60
CA PRO A 76 34.77 -20.38 -14.40
C PRO A 76 35.96 -19.95 -15.26
N ALA A 77 37.12 -19.74 -14.63
CA ALA A 77 38.39 -19.63 -15.34
C ALA A 77 38.84 -21.03 -15.78
N GLU A 78 38.95 -21.20 -17.11
CA GLU A 78 39.62 -22.26 -17.90
C GLU A 78 39.18 -23.74 -17.72
#